data_AF-A0A0F9GVZ4-F1
#
_entry.id   AF-A0A0F9GVZ4-F1
#
_cell.length_a   1.000
_cell.length_b   1.000
_cell.length_c   1.000
_cell.angle_alpha   90.00
_cell.angle_beta   90.00
_cell.angle_gamma   90.00
#
_symmetry.space_group_name_H-M   'P 1'
#
loop_
_entity.id
_entity.type
_entity.pdbx_description
1 polymer ?
#
loop_
_entity_poly.entity_id
_entity_poly.type
_entity_poly.pdbx_seq_one_letter_code
_entity_poly.pdbx_strand_id
1 'polypeptide(L)'
;RDNSVGEGSMIDPRDWKWCGFPGHFIAARWCRFHLTTRVGNVLISTLGDYRPCSEKHERDTLGAASDSFYEVMVFPVIDNDVCYAGDPDTSNSLLQERFATPEEAEKRHMELCWLYAAKEEK
;
A
#
# COMPACT_ATOMS: atom_id res chain seq x y z
N ARG A 1 -39.96 4.44 -20.21
CA ARG A 1 -38.58 4.74 -20.64
C ARG A 1 -37.75 4.57 -19.40
N ASP A 2 -37.12 3.40 -19.30
CA ASP A 2 -36.25 3.02 -18.20
C ASP A 2 -34.87 3.62 -18.49
N ASN A 3 -34.34 4.39 -17.53
CA ASN A 3 -33.05 5.09 -17.62
C ASN A 3 -32.17 4.65 -16.44
N SER A 4 -31.98 3.35 -16.28
CA SER A 4 -31.04 2.78 -15.30
C SER A 4 -29.81 2.24 -16.03
N VAL A 5 -28.90 3.14 -16.39
CA VAL A 5 -27.52 2.77 -16.68
C VAL A 5 -26.85 2.58 -15.32
N GLY A 6 -26.43 1.36 -15.00
CA GLY A 6 -25.83 1.04 -13.70
C GLY A 6 -24.62 1.91 -13.42
N GLU A 7 -24.68 2.71 -12.35
CA GLU A 7 -23.50 3.34 -11.77
C GLU A 7 -22.64 2.23 -11.18
N GLY A 8 -21.45 2.02 -11.75
CA GLY A 8 -20.47 1.07 -11.20
C GLY A 8 -20.19 1.42 -9.74
N SER A 9 -20.50 0.50 -8.82
CA SER A 9 -20.33 0.73 -7.40
C SER A 9 -18.84 0.66 -7.04
N MET A 10 -18.19 1.82 -6.97
CA MET A 10 -16.87 1.97 -6.36
C MET A 10 -16.97 1.67 -4.85
N ILE A 11 -15.93 1.06 -4.27
CA ILE A 11 -15.82 0.93 -2.81
C ILE A 11 -15.73 2.32 -2.19
N ASP A 12 -16.65 2.63 -1.27
CA ASP A 12 -16.67 3.91 -0.57
C ASP A 12 -15.36 4.10 0.22
N PRO A 13 -14.70 5.26 0.14
CA PRO A 13 -13.50 5.57 0.93
C PRO A 13 -13.68 5.41 2.44
N ARG A 14 -14.92 5.51 2.94
CA ARG A 14 -15.27 5.27 4.35
C ARG A 14 -15.13 3.79 4.75
N ASP A 15 -15.15 2.88 3.77
CA ASP A 15 -14.98 1.44 3.98
C ASP A 15 -13.52 1.00 3.85
N TRP A 16 -12.60 1.90 3.48
CA TRP A 16 -11.17 1.62 3.45
C TRP A 16 -10.64 1.42 4.87
N LYS A 17 -9.81 0.40 5.07
CA LYS A 17 -9.18 0.14 6.38
C LYS A 17 -7.75 0.66 6.39
N TRP A 18 -7.52 1.71 7.16
CA TRP A 18 -6.20 2.28 7.40
C TRP A 18 -5.49 1.53 8.53
N CYS A 19 -4.25 1.13 8.30
CA CYS A 19 -3.42 0.39 9.24
C CYS A 19 -2.26 1.26 9.71
N GLY A 20 -2.07 1.35 11.02
CA GLY A 20 -0.94 2.05 11.64
C GLY A 20 0.38 1.25 11.63
N PHE A 21 0.46 0.20 10.82
CA PHE A 21 1.58 -0.73 10.73
C PHE A 21 1.84 -1.08 9.26
N PRO A 22 3.05 -1.55 8.91
CA PRO A 22 3.37 -1.92 7.53
C PRO A 22 2.66 -3.19 7.06
N GLY A 23 2.16 -3.17 5.83
CA GLY A 23 1.53 -4.32 5.16
C GLY A 23 2.52 -5.31 4.54
N HIS A 24 3.82 -5.03 4.56
CA HIS A 24 4.85 -6.02 4.19
C HIS A 24 6.14 -5.79 4.98
N PHE A 25 7.10 -6.68 4.80
CA PHE A 25 8.32 -6.74 5.62
C PHE A 25 9.08 -5.41 5.66
N ILE A 26 9.19 -4.84 6.86
CA ILE A 26 10.13 -3.77 7.17
C ILE A 26 11.42 -4.41 7.71
N ALA A 27 12.53 -4.24 6.99
CA ALA A 27 13.84 -4.79 7.37
C ALA A 27 14.51 -4.11 8.58
N ALA A 28 13.94 -3.03 9.13
CA ALA A 28 14.50 -2.33 10.28
C ALA A 28 13.45 -1.62 11.16
N ARG A 29 13.57 -1.74 12.49
CA ARG A 29 12.65 -1.11 13.46
C ARG A 29 12.63 0.43 13.45
N TRP A 30 13.54 1.09 12.73
CA TRP A 30 13.68 2.55 12.69
C TRP A 30 13.17 3.17 11.38
N CYS A 31 12.55 2.40 10.49
CA CYS A 31 11.85 2.96 9.35
C CYS A 31 10.76 3.92 9.85
N ARG A 32 10.71 5.12 9.27
CA ARG A 32 9.83 6.19 9.77
C ARG A 32 8.60 6.42 8.91
N PHE A 33 8.55 5.83 7.72
CA PHE A 33 7.43 5.98 6.81
C PHE A 33 6.79 4.62 6.54
N HIS A 34 5.53 4.49 6.91
CA HIS A 34 4.70 3.34 6.59
C HIS A 34 3.24 3.77 6.45
N LEU A 35 2.65 3.47 5.30
CA LEU A 35 1.22 3.59 5.04
C LEU A 35 0.71 2.22 4.60
N THR A 36 -0.43 1.80 5.12
CA THR A 36 -1.03 0.53 4.70
C THR A 36 -2.54 0.68 4.73
N THR A 37 -3.16 0.40 3.59
CA THR A 37 -4.58 0.61 3.38
C THR A 37 -5.16 -0.61 2.68
N ARG A 38 -6.22 -1.17 3.25
CA ARG A 38 -7.01 -2.20 2.59
C ARG A 38 -8.17 -1.55 1.85
N VAL A 39 -8.32 -1.91 0.59
CA VAL A 39 -9.43 -1.52 -0.27
C VAL A 39 -10.01 -2.80 -0.88
N GLY A 40 -11.19 -3.20 -0.43
CA GLY A 40 -11.81 -4.46 -0.89
C GLY A 40 -10.93 -5.68 -0.60
N ASN A 41 -10.52 -6.38 -1.66
CA ASN A 41 -9.68 -7.57 -1.59
C ASN A 41 -8.20 -7.30 -1.86
N VAL A 42 -7.76 -6.04 -1.83
CA VAL A 42 -6.35 -5.69 -1.95
C VAL A 42 -5.82 -4.92 -0.75
N LEU A 43 -4.54 -5.10 -0.47
CA LEU A 43 -3.75 -4.35 0.49
C LEU A 43 -2.71 -3.52 -0.27
N ILE A 44 -2.79 -2.19 -0.14
CA ILE A 44 -1.80 -1.26 -0.65
C ILE A 44 -0.87 -0.94 0.52
N SER A 45 0.44 -1.19 0.36
CA SER A 45 1.44 -0.96 1.40
C SER A 45 2.57 -0.09 0.85
N THR A 46 2.83 1.02 1.52
CA THR A 46 3.95 1.92 1.22
C THR A 46 4.91 1.95 2.39
N LEU A 47 6.20 1.81 2.11
CA LEU A 47 7.28 1.89 3.08
C LEU A 47 8.34 2.87 2.61
N GLY A 48 9.10 3.44 3.54
CA GLY A 48 10.27 4.24 3.20
C GLY A 48 10.93 4.88 4.42
N ASP A 49 11.84 5.81 4.13
CA ASP A 49 12.81 6.31 5.12
C ASP A 49 13.48 5.14 5.86
N TYR A 50 13.99 4.18 5.07
CA TYR A 50 14.66 2.98 5.59
C TYR A 50 15.92 3.39 6.34
N ARG A 51 15.98 2.96 7.61
CA ARG A 51 17.09 3.24 8.52
C ARG A 51 17.57 1.92 9.11
N PRO A 52 18.54 1.25 8.45
CA PRO A 52 19.10 0.01 8.96
C PRO A 52 19.64 0.18 10.39
N CYS A 53 19.85 -0.95 11.06
CA CYS A 53 20.49 -1.03 12.38
C CYS A 53 22.00 -0.71 12.30
N SER A 54 22.37 0.45 11.76
CA SER A 54 23.70 1.02 11.91
C SER A 54 23.73 1.92 13.16
N GLU A 55 24.90 2.10 13.76
CA GLU A 55 25.09 2.96 14.95
C GLU A 55 24.57 4.40 14.73
N LYS A 56 24.47 4.83 13.47
CA LYS A 56 24.10 6.20 13.10
C LYS A 56 22.64 6.34 12.64
N HIS A 57 21.92 5.24 12.42
CA HIS A 57 20.56 5.24 11.86
C HIS A 57 20.41 6.15 10.62
N GLU A 58 21.45 6.18 9.80
CA GLU A 58 21.46 6.91 8.54
C GLU A 58 20.44 6.30 7.58
N ARG A 59 19.83 7.16 6.77
CA ARG A 59 18.86 6.74 5.77
C ARG A 59 19.59 6.01 4.66
N ASP A 60 19.03 4.89 4.22
CA ASP A 60 19.54 4.10 3.10
C ASP A 60 18.43 3.86 2.08
N THR A 61 18.78 3.40 0.88
CA THR A 61 17.81 3.05 -0.15
C THR A 61 17.21 1.67 0.14
N LEU A 62 16.01 1.43 -0.40
CA LEU A 62 15.35 0.12 -0.43
C LEU A 62 15.92 -0.79 -1.54
N GLY A 63 17.07 -0.43 -2.13
CA GLY A 63 17.70 -1.12 -3.26
C GLY A 63 17.19 -0.68 -4.64
N ALA A 64 17.66 -1.37 -5.68
CA ALA A 64 17.36 -1.15 -7.12
C ALA A 64 17.96 0.12 -7.78
N ALA A 65 17.91 1.28 -7.14
CA ALA A 65 18.54 2.51 -7.64
C ALA A 65 19.05 3.41 -6.51
N SER A 66 19.91 4.39 -6.84
CA SER A 66 20.51 5.31 -5.87
C SER A 66 19.53 6.28 -5.21
N ASP A 67 18.33 6.40 -5.78
CA ASP A 67 17.25 7.28 -5.34
C ASP A 67 16.00 6.51 -4.89
N SER A 68 16.07 5.18 -4.74
CA SER A 68 14.93 4.35 -4.34
C SER A 68 14.73 4.34 -2.82
N PHE A 69 14.20 5.44 -2.25
CA PHE A 69 14.02 5.58 -0.80
C PHE A 69 12.65 5.12 -0.28
N TYR A 70 11.68 5.00 -1.17
CA TYR A 70 10.31 4.61 -0.86
C TYR A 70 9.84 3.54 -1.84
N GLU A 71 8.95 2.67 -1.38
CA GLU A 71 8.38 1.58 -2.15
C GLU A 71 6.89 1.49 -1.89
N VAL A 72 6.11 1.31 -2.96
CA VAL A 72 4.67 1.08 -2.92
C VAL A 72 4.41 -0.28 -3.55
N MET A 73 3.74 -1.16 -2.81
CA MET A 73 3.34 -2.48 -3.27
C MET A 73 1.84 -2.70 -3.12
N VAL A 74 1.28 -3.54 -3.99
CA VAL A 74 -0.12 -3.98 -3.91
C VAL A 74 -0.17 -5.50 -3.85
N PHE A 75 -0.93 -6.02 -2.90
CA PHE A 75 -1.10 -7.45 -2.68
C PHE A 75 -2.59 -7.83 -2.68
N PRO A 76 -2.97 -9.00 -3.21
CA PRO A 76 -4.24 -9.62 -2.89
C PRO A 76 -4.32 -9.93 -1.39
N VAL A 77 -5.52 -9.90 -0.81
CA VAL A 77 -5.78 -10.32 0.56
C VAL A 77 -6.24 -11.78 0.57
N ILE A 78 -5.54 -12.65 1.30
CA ILE A 78 -5.84 -14.09 1.38
C ILE A 78 -6.88 -14.38 2.46
N ASP A 79 -6.78 -13.70 3.60
CA ASP A 79 -7.70 -13.86 4.73
C ASP A 79 -8.49 -12.58 4.99
N ASN A 80 -9.78 -12.73 5.21
CA ASN A 80 -10.71 -11.65 5.52
C ASN A 80 -10.76 -11.33 7.02
N ASP A 81 -9.72 -11.66 7.78
CA ASP A 81 -9.66 -11.32 9.20
C ASP A 81 -9.96 -9.82 9.37
N VAL A 82 -11.07 -9.59 10.08
CA VAL A 82 -11.69 -8.30 10.27
C VAL A 82 -10.81 -7.40 11.15
N CYS A 83 -9.96 -8.00 11.98
CA CYS A 83 -9.15 -7.34 12.99
C CYS A 83 -7.85 -6.71 12.46
N TYR A 84 -7.24 -7.27 11.41
CA TYR A 84 -5.88 -6.89 10.96
C TYR A 84 -5.77 -6.44 9.50
N ALA A 85 -6.88 -5.95 8.92
CA ALA A 85 -6.95 -5.61 7.50
C ALA A 85 -6.71 -6.79 6.52
N GLY A 86 -6.42 -7.99 7.04
CA GLY A 86 -6.24 -9.22 6.30
C GLY A 86 -4.79 -9.48 5.93
N ASP A 87 -4.43 -10.76 5.79
CA ASP A 87 -3.08 -11.16 5.42
C ASP A 87 -2.85 -10.98 3.92
N PRO A 88 -1.81 -10.23 3.51
CA PRO A 88 -1.46 -10.08 2.11
C PRO A 88 -0.82 -11.34 1.54
N ASP A 89 -1.15 -11.67 0.29
CA ASP A 89 -0.40 -12.63 -0.51
C ASP A 89 0.93 -12.01 -0.97
N THR A 90 1.93 -12.03 -0.09
CA THR A 90 3.25 -11.50 -0.40
C THR A 90 3.97 -12.26 -1.51
N SER A 91 3.47 -13.44 -1.92
CA SER A 91 4.01 -14.20 -3.05
C SER A 91 3.46 -13.75 -4.41
N ASN A 92 2.38 -12.96 -4.40
CA ASN A 92 1.65 -12.54 -5.59
C ASN A 92 1.43 -11.01 -5.60
N SER A 93 2.51 -10.24 -5.51
CA SER A 93 2.41 -8.78 -5.62
C SER A 93 1.87 -8.38 -7.00
N LEU A 94 0.76 -7.66 -7.03
CA LEU A 94 0.15 -7.15 -8.26
C LEU A 94 0.92 -5.97 -8.84
N LEU A 95 1.64 -5.24 -7.98
CA LEU A 95 2.39 -4.04 -8.33
C LEU A 95 3.51 -3.80 -7.32
N GLN A 96 4.63 -3.29 -7.82
CA GLN A 96 5.76 -2.81 -7.03
C GLN A 96 6.43 -1.64 -7.75
N GLU A 97 6.39 -0.46 -7.14
CA GLU A 97 6.98 0.78 -7.66
C GLU A 97 7.84 1.45 -6.58
N ARG A 98 8.87 2.20 -7.00
CA ARG A 98 9.79 2.88 -6.08
C ARG A 98 9.88 4.37 -6.39
N PHE A 99 10.12 5.16 -5.35
CA PHE A 99 10.10 6.62 -5.40
C PHE A 99 11.26 7.23 -4.62
N ALA A 100 11.61 8.46 -5.01
CA ALA A 100 12.66 9.22 -4.35
C ALA A 100 12.17 9.97 -3.12
N THR A 101 10.90 10.36 -3.11
CA THR A 101 10.33 11.22 -2.08
C THR A 101 9.09 10.60 -1.42
N PRO A 102 8.81 10.95 -0.16
CA PRO A 102 7.60 10.48 0.52
C PRO A 102 6.33 11.03 -0.15
N GLU A 103 6.38 12.25 -0.71
CA GLU A 103 5.24 12.89 -1.38
C GLU A 103 4.81 12.11 -2.63
N GLU A 104 5.77 11.63 -3.43
CA GLU A 104 5.49 10.79 -4.60
C GLU A 104 4.89 9.44 -4.18
N ALA A 105 5.45 8.81 -3.14
CA ALA A 105 5.00 7.52 -2.65
C ALA A 105 3.60 7.59 -2.01
N GLU A 106 3.31 8.65 -1.25
CA GLU A 106 1.99 8.91 -0.65
C GLU A 106 0.95 9.20 -1.74
N LYS A 107 1.28 10.08 -2.68
CA LYS A 107 0.40 10.36 -3.83
C LYS A 107 0.06 9.08 -4.58
N ARG A 108 1.07 8.24 -4.86
CA ARG A 108 0.85 6.98 -5.54
C ARG A 108 0.00 6.00 -4.73
N HIS A 109 0.24 5.93 -3.42
CA HIS A 109 -0.59 5.13 -2.51
C HIS A 109 -2.06 5.49 -2.63
N MET A 110 -2.39 6.78 -2.61
CA MET A 110 -3.76 7.28 -2.75
C MET A 110 -4.35 6.96 -4.12
N GLU A 111 -3.59 7.18 -5.20
CA GLU A 111 -4.02 6.83 -6.56
C GLU A 111 -4.37 5.34 -6.69
N LEU A 112 -3.57 4.47 -6.08
CA LEU A 112 -3.83 3.02 -6.07
C LEU A 112 -5.07 2.68 -5.24
N CYS A 113 -5.28 3.32 -4.09
CA CYS A 113 -6.51 3.12 -3.31
C CYS A 113 -7.75 3.43 -4.15
N TRP A 114 -7.77 4.57 -4.84
CA TRP A 114 -8.87 4.93 -5.74
C TRP A 114 -9.00 3.99 -6.94
N LEU A 115 -7.88 3.62 -7.56
CA LEU A 115 -7.87 2.71 -8.70
C LEU A 115 -8.48 1.35 -8.34
N TYR A 116 -8.10 0.77 -7.20
CA TYR A 116 -8.60 -0.53 -6.77
C TYR A 116 -10.01 -0.44 -6.16
N ALA A 117 -10.39 0.69 -5.57
CA ALA A 117 -11.77 0.95 -5.17
C ALA A 117 -12.72 0.92 -6.38
N ALA A 118 -12.27 1.43 -7.54
CA ALA A 118 -13.05 1.42 -8.78
C ALA A 118 -13.09 0.05 -9.47
N LYS A 119 -12.07 -0.79 -9.28
CA LYS A 119 -11.92 -2.08 -9.97
C LYS A 119 -12.69 -3.23 -9.34
N GLU A 120 -13.11 -3.12 -8.09
CA GLU A 120 -13.96 -4.12 -7.42
C GLU A 120 -15.41 -4.04 -7.94
N GLU A 121 -15.56 -4.20 -9.26
CA GLU A 121 -16.82 -4.59 -9.88
C GLU A 121 -17.02 -6.09 -9.59
N LYS A 122 -18.00 -6.42 -8.74
CA LYS A 122 -18.50 -7.79 -8.60
C LYS A 122 -19.72 -8.01 -9.48
#